data_AF-A0A928QGF5-F1
#
_entry.id   AF-A0A928QGF5-F1
#
_cell.length_a   1.000
_cell.length_b   1.000
_cell.length_c   1.000
_cell.angle_alpha   90.00
_cell.angle_beta   90.00
_cell.angle_gamma   90.00
#
_symmetry.space_group_name_H-M   'P 1'
#
loop_
_entity.id
_entity.type
_entity.pdbx_description
1 polymer ?
#
loop_
_entity_poly.entity_id
_entity_poly.type
_entity_poly.pdbx_seq_one_letter_code
_entity_poly.pdbx_strand_id
1 'polypeptide(L)'
;MFSLGVVIVFTGILFLALIINLALKKENSTKVTGVCVAVAGISGLFIYGYGYGLAYSDNLPLAIIRSLMSVWGMFVSKNDFSIVSSTPLFTSKTAVVYFWLVHLMAQYATASAAIATIGASALRRLRLWRACFGNLSLIYGVNEDSVAFGRQLAETGKNNVVFVDDKISSSLESAINSFGGVIVGDKNALWPDRRFLRSLGIRGDKRKYDFYLLHKNEAENVKYAFALKD
;
A
#
# COMPACT_ATOMS: atom_id res chain seq x y z
N MET A 1 -6.96 33.21 22.30
CA MET A 1 -7.57 32.97 20.97
C MET A 1 -6.44 32.83 19.97
N PHE A 2 -6.30 31.69 19.30
CA PHE A 2 -5.38 31.59 18.16
C PHE A 2 -5.99 32.35 16.97
N SER A 3 -5.17 33.04 16.18
CA SER A 3 -5.65 33.65 14.95
C SER A 3 -6.00 32.57 13.93
N LEU A 4 -6.98 32.83 13.07
CA LEU A 4 -7.40 31.91 12.01
C LEU A 4 -6.21 31.41 11.17
N GLY A 5 -5.24 32.30 10.89
CA GLY A 5 -4.02 31.95 10.17
C GLY A 5 -3.16 30.91 10.88
N VAL A 6 -3.05 30.97 12.21
CA VAL A 6 -2.30 29.96 12.99
C VAL A 6 -2.97 28.59 12.88
N VAL A 7 -4.30 28.53 12.96
CA VAL A 7 -5.05 27.26 12.83
C VAL A 7 -4.81 26.65 11.44
N ILE A 8 -4.94 27.44 10.37
CA ILE A 8 -4.74 26.97 8.99
C ILE A 8 -3.32 26.42 8.79
N VAL A 9 -2.30 27.17 9.24
CA VAL A 9 -0.89 26.76 9.08
C VAL A 9 -0.61 25.47 9.86
N PHE A 10 -1.05 25.37 11.11
CA PHE A 10 -0.86 24.15 11.90
C PHE A 10 -1.58 22.94 11.31
N THR A 11 -2.82 23.10 10.84
CA THR A 11 -3.54 22.01 10.15
C THR A 11 -2.81 21.58 8.88
N GLY A 12 -2.30 22.52 8.08
CA GLY A 12 -1.51 22.22 6.88
C GLY A 12 -0.23 21.45 7.18
N ILE A 13 0.52 21.87 8.21
CA ILE A 13 1.75 21.18 8.66
C ILE A 13 1.42 19.76 9.15
N LEU A 14 0.38 19.60 9.97
CA LEU A 14 -0.05 18.28 10.47
C LEU A 14 -0.48 17.37 9.32
N PHE A 15 -1.23 17.89 8.36
CA PHE A 15 -1.65 17.14 7.19
C PHE A 15 -0.47 16.70 6.32
N LEU A 16 0.49 17.60 6.07
CA LEU A 16 1.71 17.28 5.34
C LEU A 16 2.57 16.25 6.08
N ALA A 17 2.72 16.38 7.41
CA ALA A 17 3.44 15.42 8.23
C ALA A 17 2.80 14.02 8.19
N LEU A 18 1.46 13.94 8.19
CA LEU A 18 0.75 12.68 8.02
C LEU A 18 1.02 12.06 6.65
N ILE A 19 0.97 12.83 5.56
CA ILE A 19 1.28 12.34 4.20
C ILE A 19 2.72 11.81 4.13
N ILE A 20 3.69 12.56 4.65
CA ILE A 20 5.10 12.18 4.63
C ILE A 20 5.32 10.90 5.46
N ASN A 21 4.70 10.80 6.63
CA ASN A 21 4.79 9.61 7.48
C ASN A 21 4.19 8.37 6.79
N LEU A 22 3.06 8.54 6.11
CA LEU A 22 2.43 7.48 5.32
C LEU A 22 3.30 7.04 4.13
N ALA A 23 4.06 7.95 3.52
CA ALA A 23 4.90 7.67 2.36
C ALA A 23 6.23 6.97 2.70
N LEU A 24 6.84 7.26 3.86
CA LEU A 24 8.25 6.91 4.10
C LEU A 24 8.50 5.62 4.89
N LYS A 25 7.53 5.04 5.63
CA LYS A 25 7.80 3.90 6.52
C LYS A 25 6.73 2.80 6.48
N LYS A 26 6.80 1.92 5.47
CA LYS A 26 5.88 0.79 5.30
C LYS A 26 5.84 -0.16 6.52
N GLU A 27 6.98 -0.41 7.16
CA GLU A 27 7.10 -1.42 8.23
C GLU A 27 6.53 -0.95 9.59
N ASN A 28 6.69 0.32 9.95
CA ASN A 28 6.05 0.89 11.14
C ASN A 28 4.60 1.31 10.88
N SER A 29 4.25 1.63 9.63
CA SER A 29 2.91 2.07 9.26
C SER A 29 1.86 0.99 9.56
N THR A 30 2.15 -0.29 9.34
CA THR A 30 1.18 -1.38 9.61
C THR A 30 0.82 -1.49 11.09
N LYS A 31 1.81 -1.42 11.99
CA LYS A 31 1.60 -1.46 13.45
C LYS A 31 0.77 -0.27 13.93
N VAL A 32 1.15 0.94 13.51
CA VAL A 32 0.44 2.18 13.88
C VAL A 32 -0.98 2.15 13.33
N THR A 33 -1.16 1.73 12.07
CA THR A 33 -2.48 1.57 11.44
C THR A 33 -3.34 0.60 12.23
N GLY A 34 -2.81 -0.54 12.65
CA GLY A 34 -3.54 -1.51 13.47
C GLY A 34 -4.00 -0.93 14.82
N VAL A 35 -3.14 -0.19 15.51
CA VAL A 35 -3.51 0.53 16.75
C VAL A 35 -4.59 1.57 16.46
N CYS A 36 -4.47 2.34 15.39
CA CYS A 36 -5.46 3.33 14.98
C CYS A 36 -6.83 2.69 14.71
N VAL A 37 -6.88 1.56 14.00
CA VAL A 37 -8.11 0.80 13.75
C VAL A 37 -8.73 0.31 15.06
N ALA A 38 -7.93 -0.27 15.95
CA ALA A 38 -8.44 -0.81 17.21
C ALA A 38 -9.00 0.29 18.12
N VAL A 39 -8.24 1.37 18.32
CA VAL A 39 -8.68 2.51 19.14
C VAL A 39 -9.90 3.16 18.52
N ALA A 40 -9.88 3.47 17.22
CA ALA A 40 -11.02 4.09 16.56
C ALA A 40 -12.26 3.20 16.57
N GLY A 41 -12.11 1.88 16.37
CA GLY A 41 -13.21 0.92 16.43
C GLY A 41 -13.85 0.85 17.82
N ILE A 42 -13.05 0.67 18.88
CA ILE A 42 -13.55 0.57 20.26
C ILE A 42 -14.18 1.90 20.70
N SER A 43 -13.48 3.01 20.49
CA SER A 43 -13.98 4.34 20.87
C SER A 43 -15.21 4.71 20.06
N GLY A 44 -15.24 4.40 18.77
CA GLY A 44 -16.39 4.62 17.90
C GLY A 44 -17.61 3.83 18.38
N LEU A 45 -17.43 2.53 18.71
CA LEU A 45 -18.51 1.70 19.26
C LEU A 45 -19.05 2.28 20.57
N PHE A 46 -18.19 2.76 21.46
CA PHE A 46 -18.62 3.38 22.71
C PHE A 46 -19.40 4.68 22.46
N ILE A 47 -18.85 5.59 21.63
CA ILE A 47 -19.48 6.89 21.35
C ILE A 47 -20.81 6.72 20.62
N TYR A 48 -20.81 5.98 19.51
CA TYR A 48 -22.01 5.78 18.70
C TYR A 48 -23.01 4.87 19.40
N GLY A 49 -22.56 3.81 20.08
CA GLY A 49 -23.41 2.94 20.89
C GLY A 49 -24.13 3.70 21.99
N TYR A 50 -23.42 4.57 22.72
CA TYR A 50 -24.03 5.43 23.73
C TYR A 50 -25.03 6.42 23.11
N GLY A 51 -24.64 7.10 22.03
CA GLY A 51 -25.50 8.11 21.41
C GLY A 51 -26.76 7.54 20.77
N TYR A 52 -26.63 6.48 19.96
CA TYR A 52 -27.79 5.81 19.38
C TYR A 52 -28.61 5.04 20.42
N GLY A 53 -27.99 4.50 21.47
CA GLY A 53 -28.69 3.86 22.58
C GLY A 53 -29.63 4.82 23.32
N LEU A 54 -29.21 6.08 23.50
CA LEU A 54 -30.07 7.12 24.06
C LEU A 54 -31.12 7.63 23.05
N ALA A 55 -30.72 7.82 21.78
CA ALA A 55 -31.62 8.35 20.76
C ALA A 55 -32.72 7.36 20.31
N TYR A 56 -32.51 6.05 20.49
CA TYR A 56 -33.40 4.98 20.08
C TYR A 56 -33.64 3.98 21.21
N SER A 57 -33.91 4.47 22.43
CA SER A 57 -34.13 3.64 23.63
C SER A 57 -35.20 2.56 23.44
N ASP A 58 -36.22 2.86 22.64
CA ASP A 58 -37.39 1.99 22.45
C ASP A 58 -37.16 0.95 21.34
N ASN A 59 -36.02 1.01 20.62
CA ASN A 59 -35.68 0.10 19.54
C ASN A 59 -34.18 -0.24 19.54
N LEU A 60 -33.79 -1.08 20.50
CA LEU A 60 -32.42 -1.54 20.68
C LEU A 60 -31.80 -2.16 19.40
N PRO A 61 -32.50 -3.02 18.62
CA PRO A 61 -31.95 -3.55 17.37
C PRO A 61 -31.55 -2.45 16.37
N LEU A 62 -32.38 -1.41 16.22
CA LEU A 62 -32.08 -0.28 15.34
C LEU A 62 -30.88 0.53 15.86
N ALA A 63 -30.78 0.74 17.17
CA ALA A 63 -29.65 1.43 17.79
C ALA A 63 -28.31 0.71 17.51
N ILE A 64 -28.30 -0.62 17.64
CA ILE A 64 -27.13 -1.46 17.36
C ILE A 64 -26.70 -1.33 15.89
N ILE A 65 -27.65 -1.50 14.95
CA ILE A 65 -27.36 -1.43 13.51
C ILE A 65 -26.81 -0.04 13.14
N ARG A 66 -27.45 1.04 13.61
CA ARG A 66 -27.00 2.40 13.32
C ARG A 66 -25.61 2.67 13.91
N SER A 67 -25.34 2.21 15.13
CA SER A 67 -24.02 2.34 15.75
C SER A 67 -22.92 1.69 14.91
N LEU A 68 -23.16 0.46 14.44
CA LEU A 68 -22.21 -0.25 13.57
C LEU A 68 -21.99 0.50 12.25
N MET A 69 -23.08 0.99 11.63
CA MET A 69 -23.00 1.74 10.38
C MET A 69 -22.23 3.06 10.53
N SER A 70 -22.39 3.77 11.65
CA SER A 70 -21.65 5.00 11.92
C SER A 70 -20.17 4.75 12.23
N VAL A 71 -19.85 3.66 12.95
CA VAL A 71 -18.46 3.23 13.14
C VAL A 71 -17.79 2.93 11.81
N TRP A 72 -18.46 2.21 10.90
CA TRP A 72 -17.95 1.99 9.54
C TRP A 72 -17.87 3.29 8.73
N GLY A 73 -18.89 4.15 8.86
CA GLY A 73 -18.96 5.46 8.21
C GLY A 73 -17.75 6.33 8.53
N MET A 74 -17.27 6.29 9.77
CA MET A 74 -16.09 7.03 10.22
C MET A 74 -14.83 6.70 9.40
N PHE A 75 -14.63 5.43 9.03
CA PHE A 75 -13.48 5.01 8.19
C PHE A 75 -13.59 5.52 6.75
N VAL A 76 -14.77 5.91 6.29
CA VAL A 76 -15.01 6.51 4.96
C VAL A 76 -15.35 8.01 5.04
N SER A 77 -14.89 8.68 6.11
CA SER A 77 -15.07 10.12 6.35
C SER A 77 -16.51 10.60 6.52
N LYS A 78 -17.47 9.71 6.78
CA LYS A 78 -18.80 10.09 7.27
C LYS A 78 -18.73 10.34 8.78
N ASN A 79 -19.50 11.31 9.27
CA ASN A 79 -19.64 11.55 10.69
C ASN A 79 -21.11 11.82 11.01
N ASP A 80 -21.60 11.21 12.09
CA ASP A 80 -22.94 11.45 12.60
C ASP A 80 -22.89 12.34 13.85
N PHE A 81 -22.01 13.36 13.81
CA PHE A 81 -21.76 14.23 14.96
C PHE A 81 -23.04 14.88 15.47
N SER A 82 -23.92 15.32 14.57
CA SER A 82 -25.21 15.95 14.93
C SER A 82 -26.12 15.05 15.75
N ILE A 83 -26.02 13.73 15.59
CA ILE A 83 -26.84 12.76 16.33
C ILE A 83 -26.27 12.54 17.72
N VAL A 84 -24.94 12.44 17.84
CA VAL A 84 -24.29 12.18 19.14
C VAL A 84 -24.04 13.45 19.97
N SER A 85 -23.98 14.62 19.34
CA SER A 85 -23.66 15.90 20.01
C SER A 85 -24.73 16.37 20.99
N SER A 86 -25.95 15.86 20.89
CA SER A 86 -27.05 16.14 21.82
C SER A 86 -26.95 15.34 23.12
N THR A 87 -26.05 14.36 23.20
CA THR A 87 -25.92 13.48 24.36
C THR A 87 -25.14 14.14 25.50
N PRO A 88 -25.35 13.73 26.77
CA PRO A 88 -24.63 14.32 27.92
C PRO A 88 -23.11 14.25 27.81
N LEU A 89 -22.58 13.24 27.11
CA LEU A 89 -21.15 13.05 26.88
C LEU A 89 -20.49 14.26 26.19
N PHE A 90 -21.21 14.94 25.28
CA PHE A 90 -20.69 16.04 24.47
C PHE A 90 -20.89 17.44 25.09
N THR A 91 -21.37 17.50 26.33
CA THR A 91 -21.39 18.76 27.11
C THR A 91 -19.96 19.29 27.38
N SER A 92 -18.98 18.39 27.44
CA SER A 92 -17.57 18.74 27.59
C SER A 92 -16.88 18.96 26.25
N LYS A 93 -16.18 20.09 26.11
CA LYS A 93 -15.33 20.38 24.95
C LYS A 93 -14.25 19.31 24.72
N THR A 94 -13.79 18.66 25.79
CA THR A 94 -12.81 17.58 25.71
C THR A 94 -13.38 16.37 24.98
N ALA A 95 -14.65 16.04 25.19
CA ALA A 95 -15.31 14.93 24.47
C ALA A 95 -15.46 15.23 22.98
N VAL A 96 -15.74 16.49 22.62
CA VAL A 96 -15.77 16.95 21.22
C VAL A 96 -14.39 16.77 20.57
N VAL A 97 -13.30 17.18 21.23
CA VAL A 97 -11.94 16.99 20.71
C VAL A 97 -11.61 15.51 20.56
N TYR A 98 -11.93 14.70 21.56
CA TYR A 98 -11.70 13.26 21.53
C TYR A 98 -12.45 12.58 20.37
N PHE A 99 -13.71 12.96 20.11
CA PHE A 99 -14.48 12.47 18.97
C PHE A 99 -13.78 12.73 17.63
N TRP A 100 -13.25 13.94 17.43
CA TRP A 100 -12.52 14.27 16.20
C TRP A 100 -11.17 13.56 16.10
N LEU A 101 -10.47 13.33 17.21
CA LEU A 101 -9.27 12.50 17.23
C LEU A 101 -9.57 11.06 16.82
N VAL A 102 -10.66 10.48 17.32
CA VAL A 102 -11.12 9.13 16.93
C VAL A 102 -11.43 9.06 15.44
N HIS A 103 -12.09 10.08 14.86
CA HIS A 103 -12.34 10.17 13.42
C HIS A 103 -11.04 10.31 12.62
N LEU A 104 -10.11 11.15 13.07
CA LEU A 104 -8.82 11.32 12.42
C LEU A 104 -8.01 10.02 12.41
N MET A 105 -8.03 9.25 13.50
CA MET A 105 -7.38 7.94 13.58
C MET A 105 -7.99 6.94 12.60
N ALA A 106 -9.31 6.92 12.45
CA ALA A 106 -9.99 6.06 11.48
C ALA A 106 -9.62 6.44 10.04
N GLN A 107 -9.64 7.74 9.71
CA GLN A 107 -9.28 8.24 8.39
C GLN A 107 -7.81 7.98 8.06
N TYR A 108 -6.91 8.18 9.03
CA TYR A 108 -5.51 7.83 8.90
C TYR A 108 -5.34 6.34 8.58
N ALA A 109 -6.06 5.47 9.29
CA ALA A 109 -6.00 4.04 9.05
C ALA A 109 -6.46 3.66 7.64
N THR A 110 -7.57 4.24 7.16
CA THR A 110 -8.05 4.03 5.79
C THR A 110 -7.07 4.54 4.74
N ALA A 111 -6.56 5.77 4.92
CA ALA A 111 -5.59 6.36 3.99
C ALA A 111 -4.30 5.55 3.95
N SER A 112 -3.82 5.07 5.11
CA SER A 112 -2.67 4.20 5.22
C SER A 112 -2.87 2.88 4.48
N ALA A 113 -4.01 2.22 4.68
CA ALA A 113 -4.34 0.99 3.98
C ALA A 113 -4.45 1.20 2.46
N ALA A 114 -5.06 2.31 2.03
CA ALA A 114 -5.14 2.70 0.62
C ALA A 114 -3.75 2.97 0.02
N ILE A 115 -2.86 3.67 0.72
CA ILE A 115 -1.49 3.93 0.27
C ILE A 115 -0.66 2.64 0.26
N ALA A 116 -0.83 1.75 1.23
CA ALA A 116 -0.12 0.48 1.24
C ALA A 116 -0.52 -0.39 0.02
N THR A 117 -1.81 -0.43 -0.31
CA THR A 117 -2.35 -1.22 -1.43
C THR A 117 -2.05 -0.58 -2.80
N ILE A 118 -2.31 0.72 -2.95
CA ILE A 118 -2.06 1.47 -4.18
C ILE A 118 -0.55 1.67 -4.38
N GLY A 119 0.18 2.02 -3.32
CA GLY A 119 1.60 2.36 -3.36
C GLY A 119 2.48 1.19 -3.77
N ALA A 120 2.21 -0.04 -3.29
CA ALA A 120 2.95 -1.21 -3.75
C ALA A 120 2.77 -1.41 -5.28
N SER A 121 1.54 -1.30 -5.77
CA SER A 121 1.22 -1.40 -7.20
C SER A 121 1.82 -0.26 -8.01
N ALA A 122 1.74 0.97 -7.51
CA ALA A 122 2.25 2.18 -8.16
C ALA A 122 3.78 2.20 -8.20
N LEU A 123 4.46 1.82 -7.12
CA LEU A 123 5.91 1.67 -7.08
C LEU A 123 6.37 0.57 -8.04
N ARG A 124 5.68 -0.57 -8.09
CA ARG A 124 5.98 -1.62 -9.07
C ARG A 124 5.85 -1.09 -10.50
N ARG A 125 4.78 -0.36 -10.82
CA ARG A 125 4.58 0.27 -12.14
C ARG A 125 5.65 1.31 -12.45
N LEU A 126 6.02 2.14 -11.47
CA LEU A 126 7.07 3.16 -11.62
C LEU A 126 8.44 2.52 -11.88
N ARG A 127 8.76 1.44 -11.16
CA ARG A 127 10.02 0.71 -11.37
C ARG A 127 10.03 -0.04 -12.69
N LEU A 128 8.91 -0.67 -13.10
CA LEU A 128 8.77 -1.25 -14.44
C LEU A 128 8.96 -0.19 -15.53
N TRP A 129 8.31 0.96 -15.36
CA TRP A 129 8.45 2.08 -16.27
C TRP A 129 9.88 2.60 -16.34
N ARG A 130 10.58 2.72 -15.20
CA ARG A 130 12.02 3.02 -15.15
C ARG A 130 12.84 1.95 -15.85
N ALA A 131 12.50 0.68 -15.67
CA ALA A 131 13.15 -0.44 -16.34
C ALA A 131 12.93 -0.45 -17.86
N CYS A 132 12.00 0.34 -18.40
CA CYS A 132 11.90 0.58 -19.85
C CYS A 132 12.99 1.51 -20.38
N PHE A 133 13.71 2.25 -19.53
CA PHE A 133 14.75 3.19 -19.92
C PHE A 133 16.14 2.69 -19.50
N GLY A 134 17.08 2.59 -20.45
CA GLY A 134 18.48 2.16 -20.18
C GLY A 134 18.76 0.71 -20.56
N ASN A 135 19.80 0.08 -20.01
CA ASN A 135 20.03 -1.35 -20.22
C ASN A 135 19.13 -2.18 -19.28
N LEU A 136 18.76 -3.37 -19.73
CA LEU A 136 17.88 -4.28 -19.00
C LEU A 136 18.57 -5.62 -18.80
N SER A 137 18.61 -6.09 -17.57
CA SER A 137 18.97 -7.46 -17.25
C SER A 137 17.72 -8.19 -16.79
N LEU A 138 17.26 -9.15 -17.57
CA LEU A 138 16.07 -9.94 -17.29
C LEU A 138 16.52 -11.32 -16.78
N ILE A 139 16.11 -11.67 -15.56
CA ILE A 139 16.53 -12.88 -14.85
C ILE A 139 15.29 -13.75 -14.66
N TYR A 140 15.28 -14.94 -15.26
CA TYR A 140 14.23 -15.93 -15.06
C TYR A 140 14.59 -16.90 -13.95
N GLY A 141 13.66 -17.10 -13.02
CA GLY A 141 13.83 -17.92 -11.82
C GLY A 141 14.42 -17.14 -10.66
N VAL A 142 13.69 -17.13 -9.55
CA VAL A 142 14.04 -16.43 -8.31
C VAL A 142 14.44 -17.43 -7.24
N ASN A 143 15.71 -17.35 -6.87
CA ASN A 143 16.35 -18.05 -5.76
C ASN A 143 17.46 -17.18 -5.16
N GLU A 144 18.07 -17.61 -4.06
CA GLU A 144 19.11 -16.84 -3.35
C GLU A 144 20.28 -16.43 -4.27
N ASP A 145 20.75 -17.34 -5.13
CA ASP A 145 21.85 -17.08 -6.06
C ASP A 145 21.47 -16.04 -7.12
N SER A 146 20.30 -16.17 -7.73
CA SER A 146 19.78 -15.21 -8.71
C SER A 146 19.58 -13.82 -8.11
N VAL A 147 19.15 -13.74 -6.83
CA VAL A 147 18.95 -12.48 -6.12
C VAL A 147 20.30 -11.83 -5.80
N ALA A 148 21.29 -12.62 -5.38
CA ALA A 148 22.65 -12.14 -5.16
C ALA A 148 23.28 -11.62 -6.47
N PHE A 149 23.13 -12.36 -7.56
CA PHE A 149 23.60 -11.97 -8.89
C PHE A 149 22.91 -10.69 -9.38
N GLY A 150 21.59 -10.60 -9.28
CA GLY A 150 20.85 -9.41 -9.68
C GLY A 150 21.17 -8.18 -8.82
N ARG A 151 21.50 -8.37 -7.53
CA ARG A 151 22.01 -7.27 -6.68
C ARG A 151 23.32 -6.71 -7.23
N GLN A 152 24.28 -7.58 -7.54
CA GLN A 152 25.56 -7.16 -8.12
C GLN A 152 25.36 -6.39 -9.44
N LEU A 153 24.44 -6.85 -10.30
CA LEU A 153 24.10 -6.15 -11.54
C LEU A 153 23.51 -4.75 -11.27
N ALA A 154 22.61 -4.64 -10.30
CA ALA A 154 22.00 -3.36 -9.93
C ALA A 154 23.01 -2.37 -9.35
N GLU A 155 23.98 -2.84 -8.55
CA GLU A 155 25.04 -2.04 -7.94
C GLU A 155 25.99 -1.40 -8.98
N THR A 156 26.12 -1.98 -10.18
CA THR A 156 26.86 -1.33 -11.28
C THR A 156 26.23 -0.02 -11.75
N GLY A 157 24.95 0.23 -11.42
CA GLY A 157 24.18 1.41 -11.80
C GLY A 157 23.82 1.50 -13.28
N LYS A 158 24.27 0.54 -14.11
CA LYS A 158 24.10 0.56 -15.58
C LYS A 158 22.87 -0.21 -16.05
N ASN A 159 22.42 -1.19 -15.26
CA ASN A 159 21.37 -2.13 -15.66
C ASN A 159 20.17 -2.02 -14.72
N ASN A 160 18.97 -1.95 -15.30
CA ASN A 160 17.75 -2.21 -14.55
C ASN A 160 17.54 -3.73 -14.49
N VAL A 161 17.27 -4.25 -13.30
CA VAL A 161 17.15 -5.69 -13.09
C VAL A 161 15.69 -6.06 -12.91
N VAL A 162 15.20 -6.96 -13.77
CA VAL A 162 13.85 -7.50 -13.72
C VAL A 162 13.94 -9.00 -13.51
N PHE A 163 13.23 -9.50 -12.52
CA PHE A 163 13.09 -10.91 -12.19
C PHE A 163 11.75 -11.44 -12.70
N VAL A 164 11.76 -12.65 -13.24
CA VAL A 164 10.57 -13.35 -13.72
C VAL A 164 10.41 -14.64 -12.94
N ASP A 165 9.37 -14.71 -12.11
CA ASP A 165 8.97 -15.92 -11.38
C ASP A 165 7.55 -15.72 -10.81
N ASP A 166 6.78 -16.81 -10.66
CA ASP A 166 5.45 -16.81 -10.05
C ASP A 166 5.45 -17.31 -8.60
N LYS A 167 6.55 -17.91 -8.14
CA LYS A 167 6.68 -18.53 -6.82
C LYS A 167 7.84 -17.92 -6.06
N ILE A 168 7.59 -16.78 -5.44
CA ILE A 168 8.62 -16.03 -4.70
C ILE A 168 8.24 -15.99 -3.23
N SER A 169 9.19 -16.31 -2.35
CA SER A 169 9.01 -16.12 -0.92
C SER A 169 9.06 -14.64 -0.54
N SER A 170 8.33 -14.25 0.50
CA SER A 170 8.28 -12.85 0.97
C SER A 170 9.66 -12.29 1.34
N SER A 171 10.59 -13.14 1.81
CA SER A 171 11.96 -12.75 2.14
C SER A 171 12.76 -12.36 0.89
N LEU A 172 12.68 -13.15 -0.19
CA LEU A 172 13.36 -12.86 -1.44
C LEU A 172 12.74 -11.67 -2.16
N GLU A 173 11.41 -11.53 -2.12
CA GLU A 173 10.73 -10.35 -2.65
C GLU A 173 11.20 -9.06 -1.94
N SER A 174 11.30 -9.09 -0.61
CA SER A 174 11.82 -7.96 0.16
C SER A 174 13.27 -7.64 -0.22
N ALA A 175 14.11 -8.67 -0.37
CA ALA A 175 15.50 -8.53 -0.77
C ALA A 175 15.65 -7.94 -2.20
N ILE A 176 14.82 -8.35 -3.16
CA ILE A 176 14.81 -7.78 -4.52
C ILE A 176 14.36 -6.31 -4.48
N ASN A 177 13.31 -6.03 -3.72
CA ASN A 177 12.74 -4.69 -3.61
C ASN A 177 13.71 -3.69 -2.94
N SER A 178 14.62 -4.14 -2.08
CA SER A 178 15.53 -3.27 -1.33
C SER A 178 16.65 -2.67 -2.19
N PHE A 179 17.13 -3.39 -3.20
CA PHE A 179 18.09 -2.86 -4.18
C PHE A 179 17.42 -2.29 -5.44
N GLY A 180 16.09 -2.17 -5.45
CA GLY A 180 15.34 -1.55 -6.55
C GLY A 180 15.06 -2.47 -7.74
N GLY A 181 15.28 -3.78 -7.61
CA GLY A 181 14.84 -4.76 -8.59
C GLY A 181 13.31 -4.82 -8.72
N VAL A 182 12.86 -5.41 -9.83
CA VAL A 182 11.44 -5.54 -10.15
C VAL A 182 11.08 -7.00 -10.36
N ILE A 183 9.95 -7.42 -9.82
CA ILE A 183 9.43 -8.78 -9.98
C ILE A 183 8.22 -8.75 -10.91
N VAL A 184 8.18 -9.71 -11.83
CA VAL A 184 7.07 -9.92 -12.76
C VAL A 184 6.71 -11.40 -12.79
N GLY A 185 5.46 -11.72 -12.46
CA GLY A 185 4.97 -13.11 -12.38
C GLY A 185 3.62 -13.31 -13.07
N ASP A 186 3.22 -12.41 -13.98
CA ASP A 186 2.02 -12.63 -14.77
C ASP A 186 2.26 -13.69 -15.85
N LYS A 187 1.17 -14.29 -16.35
CA LYS A 187 1.25 -15.38 -17.34
C LYS A 187 2.09 -15.02 -18.57
N ASN A 188 2.03 -13.76 -19.02
CA ASN A 188 2.80 -13.29 -20.17
C ASN A 188 4.30 -13.16 -19.85
N ALA A 189 4.68 -12.98 -18.59
CA ALA A 189 6.08 -12.98 -18.19
C ALA A 189 6.63 -14.40 -18.11
N LEU A 190 5.86 -15.36 -17.59
CA LEU A 190 6.23 -16.78 -17.53
C LEU A 190 6.32 -17.43 -18.93
N TRP A 191 5.49 -16.95 -19.85
CA TRP A 191 5.47 -17.36 -21.25
C TRP A 191 5.70 -16.13 -22.12
N PRO A 192 6.97 -15.69 -22.23
CA PRO A 192 7.30 -14.41 -22.82
C PRO A 192 6.83 -14.34 -24.26
N ASP A 193 6.01 -13.33 -24.55
CA ASP A 193 5.61 -13.00 -25.92
C ASP A 193 6.12 -11.59 -26.30
N ARG A 194 5.87 -11.20 -27.56
CA ARG A 194 6.21 -9.84 -28.03
C ARG A 194 5.53 -8.74 -27.21
N ARG A 195 4.38 -9.00 -26.56
CA ARG A 195 3.70 -8.00 -25.74
C ARG A 195 4.43 -7.81 -24.42
N PHE A 196 4.89 -8.89 -23.79
CA PHE A 196 5.70 -8.85 -22.58
C PHE A 196 7.00 -8.10 -22.82
N LEU A 197 7.76 -8.46 -23.87
CA LEU A 197 8.99 -7.77 -24.24
C LEU A 197 8.75 -6.26 -24.49
N ARG A 198 7.67 -5.92 -25.21
CA ARG A 198 7.26 -4.51 -25.41
C ARG A 198 6.89 -3.80 -24.10
N SER A 199 6.31 -4.52 -23.14
CA SER A 199 5.95 -3.96 -21.83
C SER A 199 7.20 -3.61 -21.01
N LEU A 200 8.31 -4.33 -21.25
CA LEU A 200 9.64 -4.01 -20.75
C LEU A 200 10.39 -2.98 -21.63
N GLY A 201 9.74 -2.38 -22.63
CA GLY A 201 10.39 -1.41 -23.52
C GLY A 201 11.35 -2.01 -24.56
N ILE A 202 11.41 -3.34 -24.71
CA ILE A 202 12.16 -4.00 -25.78
C ILE A 202 11.33 -3.89 -27.07
N ARG A 203 11.79 -3.06 -28.01
CA ARG A 203 11.12 -2.81 -29.29
C ARG A 203 12.11 -3.03 -30.45
N GLY A 204 12.19 -4.27 -30.92
CA GLY A 204 13.18 -4.69 -31.92
C GLY A 204 14.62 -4.48 -31.42
N ASP A 205 15.56 -4.25 -32.34
CA ASP A 205 17.00 -4.22 -32.05
C ASP A 205 17.52 -2.93 -31.40
N LYS A 206 16.63 -2.00 -31.01
CA LYS A 206 17.02 -0.66 -30.54
C LYS A 206 17.55 -0.62 -29.12
N ARG A 207 17.46 -1.72 -28.37
CA ARG A 207 17.80 -1.77 -26.94
C ARG A 207 18.66 -2.98 -26.63
N LYS A 208 19.76 -2.77 -25.90
CA LYS A 208 20.56 -3.84 -25.33
C LYS A 208 19.86 -4.41 -24.10
N TYR A 209 19.67 -5.72 -24.10
CA TYR A 209 19.17 -6.45 -22.95
C TYR A 209 19.95 -7.75 -22.81
N ASP A 210 20.23 -8.11 -21.57
CA ASP A 210 20.86 -9.37 -21.22
C ASP A 210 19.80 -10.27 -20.58
N PHE A 211 19.82 -11.54 -20.96
CA PHE A 211 18.84 -12.51 -20.49
C PHE A 211 19.56 -13.63 -19.74
N TYR A 212 19.16 -13.87 -18.50
CA TYR A 212 19.76 -14.85 -17.60
C TYR A 212 18.72 -15.88 -17.18
N LEU A 213 19.02 -17.15 -17.41
CA LEU A 213 18.16 -18.29 -17.06
C LEU A 213 18.72 -18.96 -15.81
N LEU A 214 18.22 -18.57 -14.64
CA LEU A 214 18.74 -18.99 -13.34
C LEU A 214 17.70 -19.76 -12.52
N HIS A 215 16.65 -20.31 -13.14
CA HIS A 215 15.69 -21.15 -12.44
C HIS A 215 16.35 -22.44 -11.96
N LYS A 216 15.97 -22.93 -10.77
CA LYS A 216 16.55 -24.15 -10.16
C LYS A 216 16.33 -25.41 -11.01
N ASN A 217 15.25 -25.43 -11.78
CA ASN A 217 14.93 -26.50 -12.72
C ASN A 217 15.39 -26.13 -14.13
N GLU A 218 16.39 -26.84 -14.66
CA GLU A 218 16.95 -26.64 -16.00
C GLU A 218 15.92 -26.82 -17.12
N ALA A 219 14.96 -27.73 -16.96
CA ALA A 219 13.91 -27.93 -17.97
C ALA A 219 13.04 -26.68 -18.15
N GLU A 220 12.76 -25.95 -17.06
CA GLU A 220 12.04 -24.67 -17.13
C GLU A 220 12.91 -23.58 -17.79
N ASN A 221 14.22 -23.58 -17.56
CA ASN A 221 15.13 -22.65 -18.24
C ASN A 221 15.10 -22.85 -19.76
N VAL A 222 15.22 -24.10 -20.21
CA VAL A 222 15.19 -24.46 -21.64
C VAL A 222 13.85 -24.06 -22.27
N LYS A 223 12.74 -24.39 -21.59
CA LYS A 223 11.39 -24.05 -22.05
C LYS A 223 11.17 -22.55 -22.17
N TYR A 224 11.65 -21.77 -21.19
CA TYR A 224 11.56 -20.31 -21.24
C TYR A 224 12.42 -19.73 -22.38
N ALA A 225 13.62 -20.28 -22.59
CA ALA A 225 14.50 -19.88 -23.69
C ALA A 225 13.84 -20.08 -25.06
N PHE A 226 13.15 -21.20 -25.25
CA PHE A 226 12.40 -21.47 -26.48
C PHE A 226 11.26 -20.47 -26.68
N ALA A 227 10.51 -20.13 -25.62
CA ALA A 227 9.41 -19.17 -25.72
C ALA A 227 9.88 -17.77 -26.16
N LEU A 228 11.10 -17.36 -25.80
CA LEU A 228 11.67 -16.06 -26.21
C LEU A 228 12.08 -15.98 -27.68
N LYS A 229 12.24 -17.12 -28.37
CA LYS A 229 12.74 -17.17 -29.74
C LYS A 229 11.69 -16.73 -30.77
N ASP A 230 10.41 -16.81 -30.42
CA ASP A 230 9.25 -16.64 -31.33
C ASP A 230 8.64 -15.21 -31.29
#